data_AF-A0A931HIB1-F1
#
_entry.id   AF-A0A931HIB1-F1
#
_cell.length_a   1.000
_cell.length_b   1.000
_cell.length_c   1.000
_cell.angle_alpha   90.00
_cell.angle_beta   90.00
_cell.angle_gamma   90.00
#
_symmetry.space_group_name_H-M   'P 1'
#
loop_
_entity.id
_entity.type
_entity.pdbx_description
1 polymer ?
#
loop_
_entity_poly.entity_id
_entity_poly.type
_entity_poly.pdbx_seq_one_letter_code
_entity_poly.pdbx_strand_id
1 'polypeptide(L)'
;VGALTGFVLPKFGASTGRAFLEAVAAASERLGKHLYAMPVLESSELVHRQTRDDELQAVSALLAEHRQRVLAVRIGATDMCGTFGIRRDRDLTIYDVRVVVDVIADVVNYLGRTDGTGFVITGPVWEYFADHERMFRPMLRATPFEEHDAVLFRQQLVSRDLDGLLREIALDRANGIQGKTVIHPSHVAAVHALSAVTHEEYHDAVDILGGDTGGVRASGYRNKMNERRPHRTWAQQTVLRASVFGVTNKGVTFVDLLTALVDR
;
A
#
# COMPACT_ATOMS: atom_id res chain seq x y z
N VAL A 1 17.96 -19.51 13.14
CA VAL A 1 17.92 -18.04 13.38
C VAL A 1 18.42 -17.20 12.21
N GLY A 2 19.29 -17.72 11.31
CA GLY A 2 19.85 -16.93 10.19
C GLY A 2 18.83 -16.18 9.31
N ALA A 3 17.64 -16.76 9.09
CA ALA A 3 16.58 -16.18 8.27
C ALA A 3 15.70 -15.13 8.99
N LEU A 4 15.75 -15.00 10.32
CA LEU A 4 14.90 -14.06 11.06
C LEU A 4 15.38 -12.62 10.85
N THR A 5 14.55 -11.75 10.27
CA THR A 5 14.90 -10.35 9.98
C THR A 5 14.26 -9.34 10.92
N GLY A 6 13.21 -9.73 11.65
CA GLY A 6 12.48 -8.82 12.53
C GLY A 6 11.15 -9.38 13.01
N PHE A 7 10.34 -8.50 13.59
CA PHE A 7 9.04 -8.83 14.19
C PHE A 7 7.95 -7.85 13.76
N VAL A 8 6.74 -8.38 13.56
CA VAL A 8 5.52 -7.59 13.47
C VAL A 8 4.98 -7.41 14.89
N LEU A 9 4.66 -6.18 15.28
CA LEU A 9 4.25 -5.84 16.65
C LEU A 9 2.76 -5.48 16.64
N PRO A 10 1.86 -6.44 16.92
CA PRO A 10 0.42 -6.20 16.91
C PRO A 10 0.01 -5.26 18.04
N LYS A 11 -1.14 -4.59 17.90
CA LYS A 11 -1.71 -3.71 18.94
C LYS A 11 -0.69 -2.69 19.48
N PHE A 12 0.14 -2.15 18.60
CA PHE A 12 1.16 -1.18 18.98
C PHE A 12 0.51 0.16 19.30
N GLY A 13 0.83 0.70 20.47
CA GLY A 13 0.40 2.02 20.93
C GLY A 13 1.41 2.64 21.88
N ALA A 14 1.12 3.82 22.40
CA ALA A 14 2.01 4.57 23.28
C ALA A 14 2.34 3.81 24.58
N SER A 15 1.35 3.09 25.13
CA SER A 15 1.49 2.33 26.39
C SER A 15 2.21 0.99 26.22
N THR A 16 2.10 0.35 25.05
CA THR A 16 2.65 -1.00 24.79
C THR A 16 3.96 -0.96 24.00
N GLY A 17 4.17 0.08 23.19
CA GLY A 17 5.20 0.12 22.17
C GLY A 17 6.63 0.09 22.70
N ARG A 18 6.89 0.73 23.85
CA ARG A 18 8.23 0.82 24.43
C ARG A 18 8.76 -0.57 24.79
N ALA A 19 7.95 -1.36 25.49
CA ALA A 19 8.32 -2.73 25.87
C ALA A 19 8.62 -3.60 24.64
N PHE A 20 7.84 -3.46 23.56
CA PHE A 20 8.11 -4.16 22.31
C PHE A 20 9.44 -3.76 21.67
N LEU A 21 9.71 -2.46 21.54
CA LEU A 21 10.92 -1.97 20.88
C LEU A 21 12.19 -2.30 21.67
N GLU A 22 12.12 -2.22 23.00
CA GLU A 22 13.21 -2.63 23.90
C GLU A 22 13.46 -4.14 23.79
N ALA A 23 12.42 -4.97 23.72
CA ALA A 23 12.56 -6.41 23.53
C ALA A 23 13.22 -6.75 22.18
N VAL A 24 12.85 -6.04 21.10
CA VAL A 24 13.49 -6.20 19.79
C VAL A 24 14.96 -5.77 19.84
N ALA A 25 15.27 -4.67 20.53
CA ALA A 25 16.65 -4.21 20.70
C ALA A 25 17.51 -5.22 21.48
N ALA A 26 17.02 -5.72 22.62
CA ALA A 26 17.71 -6.74 23.40
C ALA A 26 17.90 -8.04 22.63
N ALA A 27 16.90 -8.47 21.85
CA ALA A 27 17.02 -9.64 20.97
C ALA A 27 18.07 -9.42 19.87
N SER A 28 18.12 -8.21 19.31
CA SER A 28 19.09 -7.80 18.29
C SER A 28 20.52 -7.86 18.82
N GLU A 29 20.76 -7.37 20.03
CA GLU A 29 22.06 -7.44 20.71
C GLU A 29 22.47 -8.89 21.00
N ARG A 30 21.57 -9.67 21.59
CA ARG A 30 21.83 -11.09 21.92
C ARG A 30 22.17 -11.93 20.69
N LEU A 31 21.60 -11.60 19.54
CA LEU A 31 21.85 -12.30 18.28
C LEU A 31 23.00 -11.70 17.46
N GLY A 32 23.56 -10.56 17.87
CA GLY A 32 24.56 -9.83 17.08
C GLY A 32 24.06 -9.44 15.68
N LYS A 33 22.74 -9.25 15.53
CA LYS A 33 22.07 -9.05 14.24
C LYS A 33 21.09 -7.90 14.33
N HIS A 34 21.05 -7.03 13.33
CA HIS A 34 20.01 -6.01 13.23
C HIS A 34 18.64 -6.66 12.99
N LEU A 35 17.73 -6.49 13.95
CA LEU A 35 16.34 -6.93 13.84
C LEU A 35 15.43 -5.73 13.66
N TYR A 36 14.58 -5.81 12.65
CA TYR A 36 13.55 -4.82 12.36
C TYR A 36 12.31 -5.01 13.24
N ALA A 37 11.61 -3.92 13.47
CA ALA A 37 10.28 -3.87 14.04
C ALA A 37 9.30 -3.32 12.99
N MET A 38 8.11 -3.90 12.94
CA MET A 38 6.99 -3.42 12.14
C MET A 38 5.75 -3.25 13.03
N PRO A 39 5.57 -2.07 13.65
CA PRO A 39 4.39 -1.73 14.43
C PRO A 39 3.09 -1.85 13.63
N VAL A 40 2.04 -2.41 14.24
CA VAL A 40 0.68 -2.43 13.68
C VAL A 40 -0.22 -1.53 14.50
N LEU A 41 -0.74 -0.49 13.84
CA LEU A 41 -1.62 0.53 14.39
C LEU A 41 -3.08 0.10 14.21
N GLU A 42 -3.70 -0.29 15.31
CA GLU A 42 -5.02 -0.95 15.32
C GLU A 42 -5.72 -0.91 16.69
N SER A 43 -5.28 -0.01 17.57
CA SER A 43 -5.81 0.16 18.94
C SER A 43 -7.05 1.08 18.97
N SER A 44 -7.89 0.93 19.99
CA SER A 44 -9.05 1.81 20.22
C SER A 44 -8.66 3.27 20.45
N GLU A 45 -7.52 3.49 21.12
CA GLU A 45 -6.95 4.79 21.47
C GLU A 45 -6.60 5.59 20.21
N LEU A 46 -6.15 4.89 19.17
CA LEU A 46 -5.93 5.47 17.84
C LEU A 46 -7.25 5.69 17.09
N VAL A 47 -8.17 4.74 17.18
CA VAL A 47 -9.42 4.75 16.41
C VAL A 47 -10.36 5.85 16.88
N HIS A 48 -10.52 6.01 18.19
CA HIS A 48 -11.39 7.03 18.77
C HIS A 48 -10.82 8.44 18.59
N ARG A 49 -11.60 9.34 18.02
CA ARG A 49 -11.17 10.72 17.71
C ARG A 49 -10.74 11.49 18.97
N GLN A 50 -11.33 11.18 20.12
CA GLN A 50 -11.07 11.86 21.40
C GLN A 50 -9.63 11.66 21.89
N THR A 51 -9.00 10.54 21.55
CA THR A 51 -7.67 10.15 22.04
C THR A 51 -6.61 10.09 20.93
N ARG A 52 -7.03 10.10 19.67
CA ARG A 52 -6.18 9.85 18.50
C ARG A 52 -4.97 10.78 18.40
N ASP A 53 -5.15 12.08 18.59
CA ASP A 53 -4.08 13.06 18.37
C ASP A 53 -2.95 12.87 19.39
N ASP A 54 -3.29 12.65 20.67
CA ASP A 54 -2.32 12.37 21.73
C ASP A 54 -1.60 11.03 21.49
N GLU A 55 -2.36 9.99 21.10
CA GLU A 55 -1.82 8.67 20.81
C GLU A 55 -0.84 8.70 19.63
N LEU A 56 -1.20 9.35 18.52
CA LEU A 56 -0.32 9.49 17.35
C LEU A 56 0.92 10.32 17.65
N GLN A 57 0.81 11.36 18.47
CA GLN A 57 1.96 12.16 18.87
C GLN A 57 2.94 11.34 19.72
N ALA A 58 2.42 10.59 20.70
CA ALA A 58 3.23 9.73 21.55
C ALA A 58 3.88 8.58 20.77
N VAL A 59 3.12 7.93 19.89
CA VAL A 59 3.63 6.89 18.97
C VAL A 59 4.72 7.47 18.06
N SER A 60 4.52 8.64 17.47
CA SER A 60 5.52 9.29 16.60
C SER A 60 6.84 9.54 17.32
N ALA A 61 6.78 10.10 18.53
CA ALA A 61 7.97 10.34 19.35
C ALA A 61 8.70 9.03 19.71
N LEU A 62 7.96 8.01 20.12
CA LEU A 62 8.51 6.71 20.46
C LEU A 62 9.17 6.01 19.26
N LEU A 63 8.53 6.05 18.08
CA LEU A 63 9.12 5.48 16.87
C LEU A 63 10.37 6.25 16.44
N ALA A 64 10.42 7.56 16.68
CA ALA A 64 11.60 8.37 16.39
C ALA A 64 12.81 7.99 17.27
N GLU A 65 12.60 7.66 18.55
CA GLU A 65 13.64 7.14 19.46
C GLU A 65 14.29 5.85 18.91
N HIS A 66 13.51 5.02 18.21
CA HIS A 66 13.93 3.74 17.66
C HIS A 66 14.00 3.71 16.13
N ARG A 67 14.15 4.86 15.48
CA ARG A 67 13.95 5.05 14.02
C ARG A 67 14.68 4.02 13.16
N GLN A 68 15.93 3.69 13.50
CA GLN A 68 16.75 2.76 12.73
C GLN A 68 16.23 1.31 12.73
N ARG A 69 15.38 0.95 13.69
CA ARG A 69 14.80 -0.39 13.80
C ARG A 69 13.41 -0.49 13.16
N VAL A 70 12.74 0.63 12.94
CA VAL A 70 11.38 0.64 12.37
C VAL A 70 11.46 0.48 10.86
N LEU A 71 11.08 -0.69 10.35
CA LEU A 71 11.07 -0.96 8.91
C LEU A 71 9.91 -0.27 8.20
N ALA A 72 8.72 -0.39 8.78
CA ALA A 72 7.49 0.21 8.30
C ALA A 72 6.47 0.23 9.44
N VAL A 73 5.47 1.11 9.33
CA VAL A 73 4.30 1.15 10.21
C VAL A 73 3.11 0.63 9.41
N ARG A 74 2.40 -0.35 9.97
CA ARG A 74 1.27 -1.01 9.32
C ARG A 74 -0.05 -0.52 9.90
N ILE A 75 -1.04 -0.35 9.03
CA ILE A 75 -2.41 -0.04 9.43
C ILE A 75 -3.21 -1.34 9.54
N GLY A 76 -3.82 -1.60 10.70
CA GLY A 76 -4.70 -2.75 10.94
C GLY A 76 -6.17 -2.36 10.90
N ALA A 77 -6.74 -2.21 9.70
CA ALA A 77 -8.09 -1.68 9.55
C ALA A 77 -9.23 -2.63 10.00
N THR A 78 -9.02 -3.96 9.97
CA THR A 78 -10.05 -4.93 10.40
C THR A 78 -10.42 -4.74 11.87
N ASP A 79 -9.42 -4.55 12.75
CA ASP A 79 -9.65 -4.24 14.16
C ASP A 79 -10.33 -2.88 14.35
N MET A 80 -9.99 -1.87 13.54
CA MET A 80 -10.65 -0.56 13.58
C MET A 80 -12.14 -0.66 13.21
N CYS A 81 -12.47 -1.43 12.17
CA CYS A 81 -13.85 -1.74 11.82
C CYS A 81 -14.54 -2.47 12.98
N GLY A 82 -13.85 -3.43 13.60
CA GLY A 82 -14.32 -4.17 14.76
C GLY A 82 -14.70 -3.28 15.95
N THR A 83 -13.94 -2.21 16.22
CA THR A 83 -14.27 -1.22 17.27
C THR A 83 -15.67 -0.60 17.08
N PHE A 84 -16.12 -0.44 15.84
CA PHE A 84 -17.44 0.10 15.52
C PHE A 84 -18.48 -0.96 15.14
N GLY A 85 -18.16 -2.25 15.26
CA GLY A 85 -19.04 -3.35 14.84
C GLY A 85 -19.27 -3.40 13.32
N ILE A 86 -18.37 -2.84 12.53
CA ILE A 86 -18.48 -2.80 11.07
C ILE A 86 -17.87 -4.06 10.47
N ARG A 87 -18.62 -4.72 9.57
CA ARG A 87 -18.08 -5.71 8.64
C ARG A 87 -18.23 -5.15 7.23
N ARG A 88 -17.12 -5.06 6.51
CA ARG A 88 -17.11 -4.53 5.14
C ARG A 88 -17.76 -5.53 4.18
N ASP A 89 -18.31 -5.02 3.08
CA ASP A 89 -18.79 -5.81 1.94
C ASP A 89 -17.69 -5.91 0.85
N ARG A 90 -17.76 -6.92 -0.02
CA ARG A 90 -16.83 -7.16 -1.13
C ARG A 90 -16.77 -6.02 -2.13
N ASP A 91 -17.84 -5.23 -2.24
CA ASP A 91 -17.90 -4.10 -3.18
C ASP A 91 -17.24 -2.83 -2.63
N LEU A 92 -17.06 -2.74 -1.32
CA LEU A 92 -16.54 -1.57 -0.64
C LEU A 92 -15.06 -1.75 -0.38
N THR A 93 -14.27 -0.72 -0.65
CA THR A 93 -12.88 -0.61 -0.20
C THR A 93 -12.84 -0.10 1.25
N ILE A 94 -11.68 -0.19 1.90
CA ILE A 94 -11.54 0.46 3.21
C ILE A 94 -11.81 1.98 3.15
N TYR A 95 -11.66 2.57 1.97
CA TYR A 95 -11.89 4.00 1.73
C TYR A 95 -13.36 4.41 1.74
N ASP A 96 -14.28 3.44 1.70
CA ASP A 96 -15.71 3.69 1.84
C ASP A 96 -16.15 3.71 3.31
N VAL A 97 -15.30 3.22 4.24
CA VAL A 97 -15.57 3.22 5.68
C VAL A 97 -15.02 4.50 6.30
N ARG A 98 -15.83 5.57 6.31
CA ARG A 98 -15.37 6.92 6.66
C ARG A 98 -14.66 7.02 8.02
N VAL A 99 -15.19 6.34 9.04
CA VAL A 99 -14.61 6.33 10.39
C VAL A 99 -13.19 5.73 10.44
N VAL A 100 -12.84 4.86 9.47
CA VAL A 100 -11.49 4.30 9.33
C VAL A 100 -10.63 5.18 8.42
N VAL A 101 -11.17 5.73 7.34
CA VAL A 101 -10.42 6.65 6.46
C VAL A 101 -9.89 7.85 7.21
N ASP A 102 -10.68 8.42 8.11
CA ASP A 102 -10.23 9.54 8.92
C ASP A 102 -9.03 9.13 9.81
N VAL A 103 -8.97 7.88 10.30
CA VAL A 103 -7.78 7.35 11.01
C VAL A 103 -6.59 7.21 10.07
N ILE A 104 -6.80 6.64 8.88
CA ILE A 104 -5.73 6.44 7.87
C ILE A 104 -5.11 7.79 7.49
N ALA A 105 -5.95 8.81 7.24
CA ALA A 105 -5.49 10.15 6.92
C ALA A 105 -4.63 10.74 8.04
N ASP A 106 -5.05 10.59 9.30
CA ASP A 106 -4.27 11.08 10.45
C ASP A 106 -2.96 10.30 10.62
N VAL A 107 -2.96 8.97 10.45
CA VAL A 107 -1.74 8.14 10.46
C VAL A 107 -0.74 8.64 9.41
N VAL A 108 -1.18 8.89 8.18
CA VAL A 108 -0.31 9.39 7.11
C VAL A 108 0.19 10.80 7.46
N ASN A 109 -0.66 11.67 8.01
CA ASN A 109 -0.27 13.02 8.40
C ASN A 109 0.74 13.07 9.55
N TYR A 110 0.70 12.13 10.49
CA TYR A 110 1.64 12.10 11.63
C TYR A 110 2.89 11.29 11.34
N LEU A 111 2.74 10.18 10.63
CA LEU A 111 3.79 9.16 10.50
C LEU A 111 4.26 8.96 9.06
N GLY A 112 3.54 9.44 8.04
CA GLY A 112 3.87 9.23 6.62
C GLY A 112 4.59 10.40 5.93
N ARG A 113 5.06 11.41 6.69
CA ARG A 113 5.65 12.63 6.14
C ARG A 113 6.96 12.39 5.40
N THR A 114 7.16 13.13 4.31
CA THR A 114 8.36 13.04 3.46
C THR A 114 9.44 14.08 3.78
N ASP A 115 9.30 14.81 4.90
CA ASP A 115 10.23 15.84 5.37
C ASP A 115 11.41 15.28 6.20
N GLY A 116 11.55 13.95 6.24
CA GLY A 116 12.55 13.25 7.02
C GLY A 116 12.07 12.80 8.40
N THR A 117 10.86 13.18 8.83
CA THR A 117 10.27 12.73 10.11
C THR A 117 9.43 11.46 9.96
N GLY A 118 8.83 11.22 8.79
CA GLY A 118 7.94 10.07 8.58
C GLY A 118 8.65 8.73 8.40
N PHE A 119 7.83 7.69 8.31
CA PHE A 119 8.13 6.27 8.15
C PHE A 119 7.41 5.74 6.91
N VAL A 120 7.82 4.56 6.44
CA VAL A 120 7.07 3.83 5.41
C VAL A 120 5.76 3.36 6.01
N ILE A 121 4.63 3.69 5.37
CA ILE A 121 3.30 3.25 5.78
C ILE A 121 2.84 2.12 4.86
N THR A 122 2.39 1.01 5.44
CA THR A 122 1.78 -0.09 4.71
C THR A 122 0.30 -0.21 5.03
N GLY A 123 -0.49 -0.34 3.96
CA GLY A 123 -1.94 -0.35 4.02
C GLY A 123 -2.50 -1.63 4.64
N PRO A 124 -3.79 -1.59 5.00
CA PRO A 124 -4.49 -2.72 5.58
C PRO A 124 -4.61 -3.88 4.60
N VAL A 125 -5.13 -5.00 5.06
CA VAL A 125 -5.39 -6.17 4.22
C VAL A 125 -6.68 -6.00 3.42
N TRP A 126 -6.75 -6.63 2.25
CA TRP A 126 -8.01 -6.87 1.57
C TRP A 126 -8.56 -8.21 2.05
N GLU A 127 -9.79 -8.22 2.58
CA GLU A 127 -10.32 -9.36 3.35
C GLU A 127 -10.81 -10.53 2.48
N TYR A 128 -10.89 -10.34 1.16
CA TYR A 128 -11.47 -11.32 0.26
C TYR A 128 -10.46 -11.95 -0.67
N PHE A 129 -10.58 -13.25 -0.85
CA PHE A 129 -9.82 -14.02 -1.81
C PHE A 129 -10.82 -14.93 -2.50
N ALA A 130 -10.69 -15.08 -3.82
CA ALA A 130 -11.59 -15.91 -4.58
C ALA A 130 -11.43 -17.37 -4.12
N ASP A 131 -12.53 -18.01 -3.72
CA ASP A 131 -12.62 -19.47 -3.75
C ASP A 131 -12.58 -19.89 -5.22
N HIS A 132 -11.63 -20.76 -5.57
CA HIS A 132 -11.48 -21.32 -6.92
C HIS A 132 -12.73 -22.10 -7.42
N GLU A 133 -13.79 -22.26 -6.61
CA GLU A 133 -14.97 -23.07 -6.94
C GLU A 133 -16.12 -22.34 -7.67
N ARG A 134 -16.07 -21.01 -7.88
CA ARG A 134 -17.16 -20.30 -8.59
C ARG A 134 -16.83 -19.82 -10.00
N MET A 135 -15.81 -20.36 -10.65
CA MET A 135 -15.61 -20.18 -12.10
C MET A 135 -16.65 -20.92 -12.97
N PHE A 136 -17.58 -21.67 -12.38
CA PHE A 136 -18.66 -22.33 -13.12
C PHE A 136 -20.06 -21.94 -12.60
N ARG A 137 -20.51 -20.75 -12.97
CA ARG A 137 -21.90 -20.59 -13.42
C ARG A 137 -21.88 -20.20 -14.90
N PRO A 138 -21.65 -21.16 -15.82
CA PRO A 138 -21.87 -20.90 -17.23
C PRO A 138 -23.38 -20.88 -17.48
N MET A 139 -23.81 -19.87 -18.23
CA MET A 139 -25.04 -19.85 -19.03
C MET A 139 -26.36 -19.86 -18.27
N LEU A 140 -26.93 -18.66 -18.11
CA LEU A 140 -28.35 -18.42 -18.37
C LEU A 140 -28.48 -16.91 -18.63
N ARG A 141 -28.62 -16.55 -19.91
CA ARG A 141 -28.70 -15.19 -20.51
C ARG A 141 -27.41 -14.68 -21.15
N ALA A 142 -26.95 -15.37 -22.19
CA ALA A 142 -26.27 -14.70 -23.29
C ALA A 142 -26.97 -15.14 -24.57
N THR A 143 -27.56 -14.18 -25.28
CA THR A 143 -28.06 -14.35 -26.64
C THR A 143 -26.88 -14.63 -27.57
N PRO A 144 -27.05 -15.50 -28.60
CA PRO A 144 -26.02 -15.69 -29.61
C PRO A 144 -25.93 -14.42 -30.46
N PHE A 145 -24.78 -14.15 -31.07
CA PHE A 145 -24.41 -12.97 -31.88
C PHE A 145 -23.78 -11.80 -31.08
N GLU A 146 -22.45 -11.77 -31.02
CA GLU A 146 -21.62 -10.67 -31.54
C GLU A 146 -20.12 -10.92 -31.23
N GLU A 147 -19.30 -10.83 -32.27
CA GLU A 147 -17.83 -10.93 -32.24
C GLU A 147 -17.22 -9.75 -31.47
N HIS A 148 -16.84 -9.95 -30.20
CA HIS A 148 -15.95 -9.04 -29.45
C HIS A 148 -15.17 -9.80 -28.35
N ASP A 149 -14.36 -10.76 -28.77
CA ASP A 149 -13.67 -11.71 -27.87
C ASP A 149 -12.46 -11.15 -27.08
N ALA A 150 -12.09 -9.88 -27.22
CA ALA A 150 -10.97 -9.29 -26.45
C ALA A 150 -11.40 -8.56 -25.16
N VAL A 151 -12.69 -8.17 -25.06
CA VAL A 151 -13.21 -7.41 -23.91
C VAL A 151 -13.83 -8.33 -22.88
N LEU A 152 -14.54 -9.37 -23.32
CA LEU A 152 -15.09 -10.42 -22.45
C LEU A 152 -13.98 -11.23 -21.78
N PHE A 153 -12.89 -11.55 -22.50
CA PHE A 153 -11.75 -12.28 -21.94
C PHE A 153 -11.01 -11.48 -20.84
N ARG A 154 -10.90 -10.16 -21.01
CA ARG A 154 -10.33 -9.25 -19.99
C ARG A 154 -11.20 -9.13 -18.74
N GLN A 155 -12.52 -9.18 -18.88
CA GLN A 155 -13.45 -9.19 -17.75
C GLN A 155 -13.49 -10.55 -17.03
N GLN A 156 -13.20 -11.65 -17.73
CA GLN A 156 -13.14 -12.99 -17.15
C GLN A 156 -11.87 -13.25 -16.34
N LEU A 157 -10.75 -12.60 -16.67
CA LEU A 157 -9.45 -12.79 -15.99
C LEU A 157 -9.39 -12.15 -14.59
N VAL A 158 -10.17 -11.09 -14.34
CA VAL A 158 -10.17 -10.38 -13.05
C VAL A 158 -11.40 -10.78 -12.26
N SER A 159 -11.22 -11.68 -11.29
CA SER A 159 -12.29 -11.98 -10.33
C SER A 159 -12.74 -10.70 -9.62
N ARG A 160 -14.02 -10.63 -9.21
CA ARG A 160 -14.56 -9.46 -8.49
C ARG A 160 -13.73 -9.05 -7.26
N ASP A 161 -13.13 -10.03 -6.57
CA ASP A 161 -12.22 -9.75 -5.44
C ASP A 161 -10.93 -9.10 -5.87
N LEU A 162 -10.39 -9.54 -7.01
CA LEU A 162 -9.18 -8.97 -7.56
C LEU A 162 -9.42 -7.51 -7.96
N ASP A 163 -10.56 -7.21 -8.57
CA ASP A 163 -10.96 -5.83 -8.92
C ASP A 163 -11.06 -4.93 -7.66
N GLY A 164 -11.70 -5.42 -6.59
CA GLY A 164 -11.75 -4.71 -5.31
C GLY A 164 -10.36 -4.45 -4.69
N LEU A 165 -9.49 -5.46 -4.71
CA LEU A 165 -8.10 -5.32 -4.28
C LEU A 165 -7.33 -4.28 -5.12
N LEU A 166 -7.47 -4.32 -6.45
CA LEU A 166 -6.79 -3.38 -7.35
C LEU A 166 -7.22 -1.93 -7.08
N ARG A 167 -8.53 -1.70 -6.88
CA ARG A 167 -9.05 -0.38 -6.48
C ARG A 167 -8.47 0.08 -5.15
N GLU A 168 -8.45 -0.79 -4.14
CA GLU A 168 -7.93 -0.44 -2.81
C GLU A 168 -6.43 -0.10 -2.86
N ILE A 169 -5.61 -0.83 -3.61
CA ILE A 169 -4.18 -0.52 -3.78
C ILE A 169 -3.98 0.83 -4.49
N ALA A 170 -4.80 1.14 -5.49
CA ALA A 170 -4.75 2.44 -6.16
C ALA A 170 -5.07 3.59 -5.18
N LEU A 171 -6.06 3.39 -4.31
CA LEU A 171 -6.43 4.36 -3.27
C LEU A 171 -5.38 4.46 -2.16
N ASP A 172 -4.77 3.35 -1.75
CA ASP A 172 -3.62 3.34 -0.83
C ASP A 172 -2.52 4.28 -1.33
N ARG A 173 -2.10 4.12 -2.58
CA ARG A 173 -1.10 4.98 -3.21
C ARG A 173 -1.52 6.44 -3.26
N ALA A 174 -2.77 6.71 -3.65
CA ALA A 174 -3.30 8.06 -3.74
C ALA A 174 -3.31 8.77 -2.37
N ASN A 175 -3.41 8.01 -1.27
CA ASN A 175 -3.41 8.50 0.09
C ASN A 175 -2.04 8.42 0.78
N GLY A 176 -0.95 8.22 0.03
CA GLY A 176 0.41 8.26 0.58
C GLY A 176 0.85 6.98 1.28
N ILE A 177 0.17 5.85 1.06
CA ILE A 177 0.58 4.53 1.53
C ILE A 177 1.48 3.87 0.48
N GLN A 178 2.61 3.28 0.91
CA GLN A 178 3.61 2.71 0.01
C GLN A 178 3.52 1.18 -0.12
N GLY A 179 2.99 0.48 0.88
CA GLY A 179 2.90 -0.98 0.90
C GLY A 179 1.46 -1.49 0.98
N LYS A 180 1.26 -2.77 0.63
CA LYS A 180 0.00 -3.49 0.86
C LYS A 180 0.29 -4.75 1.63
N THR A 181 -0.50 -5.01 2.67
CA THR A 181 -0.45 -6.33 3.31
C THR A 181 -1.35 -7.31 2.53
N VAL A 182 -0.80 -8.46 2.17
CA VAL A 182 -1.52 -9.58 1.55
C VAL A 182 -1.83 -10.67 2.58
N ILE A 183 -2.96 -11.34 2.41
CA ILE A 183 -3.37 -12.49 3.24
C ILE A 183 -3.48 -13.79 2.45
N HIS A 184 -3.42 -13.72 1.11
CA HIS A 184 -3.55 -14.86 0.23
C HIS A 184 -2.53 -14.78 -0.91
N PRO A 185 -1.93 -15.91 -1.37
CA PRO A 185 -0.94 -15.91 -2.45
C PRO A 185 -1.43 -15.26 -3.76
N SER A 186 -2.71 -15.39 -4.09
CA SER A 186 -3.29 -14.78 -5.31
C SER A 186 -3.23 -13.24 -5.31
N HIS A 187 -3.08 -12.60 -4.15
CA HIS A 187 -2.95 -11.14 -4.07
C HIS A 187 -1.55 -10.66 -4.48
N VAL A 188 -0.53 -11.51 -4.37
CA VAL A 188 0.88 -11.13 -4.55
C VAL A 188 1.11 -10.61 -5.97
N ALA A 189 0.62 -11.32 -6.99
CA ALA A 189 0.77 -10.92 -8.39
C ALA A 189 0.16 -9.54 -8.64
N ALA A 190 -1.03 -9.26 -8.11
CA ALA A 190 -1.68 -7.95 -8.25
C ALA A 190 -0.94 -6.83 -7.52
N VAL A 191 -0.51 -7.07 -6.28
CA VAL A 191 0.28 -6.08 -5.53
C VAL A 191 1.59 -5.77 -6.26
N HIS A 192 2.32 -6.79 -6.71
CA HIS A 192 3.59 -6.59 -7.43
C HIS A 192 3.41 -5.93 -8.79
N ALA A 193 2.40 -6.34 -9.57
CA ALA A 193 2.09 -5.74 -10.86
C ALA A 193 1.75 -4.25 -10.73
N LEU A 194 1.00 -3.86 -9.69
CA LEU A 194 0.71 -2.46 -9.41
C LEU A 194 1.92 -1.71 -8.84
N SER A 195 2.88 -2.37 -8.18
CA SER A 195 4.10 -1.72 -7.69
C SER A 195 5.11 -1.39 -8.80
N ALA A 196 5.05 -2.07 -9.95
CA ALA A 196 5.86 -1.71 -11.12
C ALA A 196 5.58 -0.26 -11.55
N VAL A 197 6.62 0.45 -11.97
CA VAL A 197 6.49 1.84 -12.43
C VAL A 197 6.22 1.84 -13.92
N THR A 198 5.22 2.58 -14.38
CA THR A 198 4.96 2.67 -15.81
C THR A 198 6.05 3.45 -16.53
N HIS A 199 6.29 3.15 -17.81
CA HIS A 199 7.21 3.93 -18.66
C HIS A 199 6.95 5.44 -18.55
N GLU A 200 5.68 5.84 -18.56
CA GLU A 200 5.26 7.23 -18.49
C GLU A 200 5.59 7.86 -17.12
N GLU A 201 5.20 7.22 -16.01
CA GLU A 201 5.53 7.72 -14.65
C GLU A 201 7.04 7.86 -14.45
N TYR A 202 7.83 6.91 -14.96
CA TYR A 202 9.28 6.95 -14.85
C TYR A 202 9.88 8.13 -15.62
N HIS A 203 9.46 8.33 -16.87
CA HIS A 203 9.91 9.47 -17.67
C HIS A 203 9.53 10.80 -17.02
N ASP A 204 8.29 10.94 -16.53
CA ASP A 204 7.85 12.12 -15.81
C ASP A 204 8.75 12.38 -14.59
N ALA A 205 9.06 11.34 -13.81
CA ALA A 205 9.92 11.45 -12.64
C ALA A 205 11.35 11.87 -13.00
N VAL A 206 11.96 11.25 -14.02
CA VAL A 206 13.31 11.60 -14.48
C VAL A 206 13.36 13.04 -14.99
N ASP A 207 12.36 13.47 -15.77
CA ASP A 207 12.28 14.84 -16.29
C ASP A 207 12.16 15.88 -15.16
N ILE A 208 11.35 15.59 -14.14
CA ILE A 208 11.20 16.42 -12.94
C ILE A 208 12.52 16.55 -12.18
N LEU A 209 13.28 15.46 -12.05
CA LEU A 209 14.56 15.44 -11.31
C LEU A 209 15.74 16.03 -12.09
N GLY A 210 15.76 15.88 -13.41
CA GLY A 210 16.92 16.16 -14.27
C GLY A 210 17.16 17.63 -14.64
N GLY A 211 16.61 18.61 -13.91
CA GLY A 211 16.89 20.01 -14.22
C GLY A 211 16.92 20.91 -12.99
N ASP A 212 17.82 21.89 -13.07
CA ASP A 212 18.30 22.66 -11.91
C ASP A 212 17.46 23.89 -11.59
N THR A 213 16.65 24.37 -12.54
CA THR A 213 15.82 25.57 -12.40
C THR A 213 14.34 25.21 -12.31
N GLY A 214 13.63 25.83 -11.35
CA GLY A 214 12.19 25.66 -11.18
C GLY A 214 11.40 26.00 -12.46
N GLY A 215 10.23 25.39 -12.61
CA GLY A 215 9.37 25.65 -13.76
C GLY A 215 8.33 24.55 -13.99
N VAL A 216 7.40 24.89 -14.88
CA VAL A 216 6.30 24.04 -15.35
C VAL A 216 6.59 23.63 -16.79
N ARG A 217 6.42 22.34 -17.10
CA ARG A 217 6.51 21.81 -18.47
C ARG A 217 5.40 20.80 -18.72
N ALA A 218 5.00 20.63 -19.98
CA ALA A 218 4.17 19.50 -20.36
C ALA A 218 4.96 18.20 -20.19
N SER A 219 4.30 17.12 -19.78
CA SER A 219 4.89 15.77 -19.77
C SER A 219 5.37 15.36 -21.16
N GLY A 220 6.27 14.37 -21.23
CA GLY A 220 6.72 13.81 -22.51
C GLY A 220 5.56 13.27 -23.37
N TYR A 221 4.48 12.80 -22.72
CA TYR A 221 3.24 12.33 -23.33
C TYR A 221 2.22 13.45 -23.60
N ARG A 222 2.50 14.69 -23.17
CA ARG A 222 1.67 15.90 -23.33
C ARG A 222 0.23 15.78 -22.80
N ASN A 223 0.01 14.89 -21.84
CA ASN A 223 -1.29 14.63 -21.22
C ASN A 223 -1.41 15.21 -19.81
N LYS A 224 -0.30 15.70 -19.22
CA LYS A 224 -0.28 16.29 -17.88
C LYS A 224 0.83 17.33 -17.73
N MET A 225 0.82 18.02 -16.60
CA MET A 225 1.79 19.02 -16.22
C MET A 225 2.86 18.40 -15.29
N ASN A 226 4.13 18.66 -15.59
CA ASN A 226 5.26 18.38 -14.71
C ASN A 226 5.77 19.69 -14.12
N GLU A 227 5.59 19.87 -12.80
CA GLU A 227 6.14 21.00 -12.07
C GLU A 227 7.22 20.53 -11.10
N ARG A 228 8.43 21.06 -11.27
CA ARG A 228 9.63 20.49 -10.66
C ARG A 228 9.61 20.48 -9.13
N ARG A 229 9.21 21.58 -8.51
CA ARG A 229 9.23 21.74 -7.04
C ARG A 229 8.19 20.88 -6.33
N PRO A 230 6.88 21.02 -6.60
CA PRO A 230 5.85 20.24 -5.90
C PRO A 230 5.91 18.75 -6.24
N HIS A 231 6.32 18.37 -7.45
CA HIS A 231 6.39 16.95 -7.82
C HIS A 231 7.75 16.31 -7.50
N ARG A 232 8.73 17.04 -6.92
CA ARG A 232 10.07 16.51 -6.66
C ARG A 232 10.05 15.27 -5.77
N THR A 233 9.32 15.34 -4.66
CA THR A 233 9.21 14.23 -3.71
C THR A 233 8.57 13.01 -4.35
N TRP A 234 7.48 13.21 -5.10
CA TRP A 234 6.82 12.16 -5.87
C TRP A 234 7.78 11.51 -6.87
N ALA A 235 8.58 12.31 -7.59
CA ALA A 235 9.54 11.82 -8.56
C ALA A 235 10.67 11.00 -7.92
N GLN A 236 11.21 11.46 -6.78
CA GLN A 236 12.22 10.72 -6.01
C GLN A 236 11.69 9.35 -5.57
N GLN A 237 10.48 9.31 -5.02
CA GLN A 237 9.85 8.06 -4.60
C GLN A 237 9.55 7.14 -5.79
N THR A 238 9.14 7.69 -6.93
CA THR A 238 8.87 6.94 -8.15
C THR A 238 10.14 6.29 -8.70
N VAL A 239 11.26 7.02 -8.74
CA VAL A 239 12.56 6.44 -9.18
C VAL A 239 13.05 5.37 -8.20
N LEU A 240 12.86 5.56 -6.89
CA LEU A 240 13.19 4.52 -5.91
C LEU A 240 12.34 3.27 -6.12
N ARG A 241 11.03 3.41 -6.33
CA ARG A 241 10.14 2.28 -6.63
C ARG A 241 10.55 1.59 -7.92
N ALA A 242 10.92 2.33 -8.95
CA ALA A 242 11.41 1.80 -10.22
C ALA A 242 12.69 0.97 -10.05
N SER A 243 13.59 1.35 -9.13
CA SER A 243 14.83 0.60 -8.86
C SER A 243 14.57 -0.78 -8.25
N VAL A 244 13.42 -0.97 -7.58
CA VAL A 244 13.04 -2.22 -6.90
C VAL A 244 12.11 -3.07 -7.77
N PHE A 245 11.09 -2.46 -8.35
CA PHE A 245 10.02 -3.17 -9.08
C PHE A 245 10.17 -3.10 -10.61
N GLY A 246 11.14 -2.34 -11.11
CA GLY A 246 11.36 -2.13 -12.54
C GLY A 246 10.44 -1.07 -13.15
N VAL A 247 10.70 -0.81 -14.44
CA VAL A 247 9.92 0.10 -15.28
C VAL A 247 9.33 -0.72 -16.43
N THR A 248 8.04 -0.55 -16.70
CA THR A 248 7.39 -1.23 -17.82
C THR A 248 7.88 -0.64 -19.15
N ASN A 249 7.85 -1.45 -20.22
CA ASN A 249 8.04 -0.92 -21.56
C ASN A 249 6.88 0.00 -21.96
N LYS A 250 7.13 0.89 -22.92
CA LYS A 250 6.08 1.77 -23.46
C LYS A 250 4.88 0.95 -23.96
N GLY A 251 3.69 1.30 -23.48
CA GLY A 251 2.43 0.62 -23.84
C GLY A 251 2.10 -0.62 -23.01
N VAL A 252 3.02 -1.10 -22.16
CA VAL A 252 2.77 -2.22 -21.24
C VAL A 252 2.09 -1.70 -19.98
N THR A 253 0.93 -2.28 -19.66
CA THR A 253 0.08 -1.94 -18.53
C THR A 253 0.16 -3.01 -17.43
N PHE A 254 -0.40 -2.71 -16.25
CA PHE A 254 -0.49 -3.69 -15.17
C PHE A 254 -1.33 -4.93 -15.56
N VAL A 255 -2.27 -4.79 -16.49
CA VAL A 255 -3.08 -5.91 -17.00
C VAL A 255 -2.19 -6.91 -17.74
N ASP A 256 -1.27 -6.41 -18.56
CA ASP A 256 -0.32 -7.25 -19.30
C ASP A 256 0.62 -7.99 -18.33
N LEU A 257 1.07 -7.31 -17.28
CA LEU A 257 1.87 -7.92 -16.21
C LEU A 257 1.10 -9.01 -15.46
N LEU A 258 -0.17 -8.76 -15.13
CA LEU A 258 -1.03 -9.72 -14.46
C LEU A 258 -1.28 -10.96 -15.31
N THR A 259 -1.64 -10.78 -16.58
CA THR A 259 -1.85 -11.90 -17.52
C THR A 259 -0.59 -12.77 -17.61
N ALA A 260 0.59 -12.15 -17.77
CA ALA A 260 1.86 -12.87 -17.83
C ALA A 260 2.24 -13.60 -16.53
N LEU A 261 1.70 -13.19 -15.38
CA LEU A 261 1.91 -13.84 -14.08
C LEU A 261 0.91 -14.98 -13.82
N VAL A 262 -0.28 -14.92 -14.44
CA VAL A 262 -1.30 -15.97 -14.35
C VAL A 262 -0.99 -17.13 -15.31
N ASP A 263 -0.35 -16.84 -16.45
CA ASP A 263 0.04 -17.85 -17.46
C ASP A 263 1.30 -18.66 -17.10
N ARG A 264 1.86 -18.46 -15.89
CA ARG A 264 3.06 -19.16 -15.38
C ARG A 264 2.69 -20.18 -14.31
#